data_AF-A0A2N8HBA4-F1
#
_entry.id   AF-A0A2N8HBA4-F1
#
_cell.length_a   1.000
_cell.length_b   1.000
_cell.length_c   1.000
_cell.angle_alpha   90.00
_cell.angle_beta   90.00
_cell.angle_gamma   90.00
#
_symmetry.space_group_name_H-M   'P 1'
#
loop_
_entity.id
_entity.type
_entity.pdbx_description
1 polymer ?
#
loop_
_entity_poly.entity_id
_entity_poly.type
_entity_poly.pdbx_seq_one_letter_code
_entity_poly.pdbx_strand_id
1 'polypeptide(L)'
;MKLSFIILSLVSGLAFSAPPRELSFYVVSPVEGKAPVIDGSLNEPAWEKAAVFRHYYVYNCAEPTPGKLKTEFRMLYDEKGIYLGIINFEEHPEKLRKIITDFDNSAIWTDDCAEIFFDARANGISYHCFKVNCIGTRADFRRRDAAVYQNDWSGTDWTARTSTGKDRWTIEAFFPWSDLPAKAEVSDIWMFCHVRYAYSGGNFSGATSSVLGGYSSPRNFGYIYFKGANDTVSPEKISALLSRSAEEPWCAMAGNTLILRDKGKSVLTEPGQVKNNEFAEIEKLSAELARACGKSAFKKYREELDAINRECRVLEKEKTTVSGLRRLYVLKERSRALKWKIALEESLN
;
A
#
# COMPACT_ATOMS: atom_id res chain seq x y z
N MET A 1 -8.51 18.97 -53.24
CA MET A 1 -9.12 18.13 -52.17
C MET A 1 -8.01 17.47 -51.36
N LYS A 2 -7.67 18.01 -50.19
CA LYS A 2 -6.82 17.33 -49.20
C LYS A 2 -7.75 16.93 -48.05
N LEU A 3 -8.06 15.64 -47.95
CA LEU A 3 -8.74 15.08 -46.78
C LEU A 3 -7.69 14.98 -45.67
N SER A 4 -7.74 15.89 -44.70
CA SER A 4 -7.04 15.72 -43.43
C SER A 4 -7.79 14.66 -42.61
N PHE A 5 -7.16 13.51 -42.41
CA PHE A 5 -7.57 12.55 -41.40
C PHE A 5 -7.31 13.16 -40.02
N ILE A 6 -8.38 13.63 -39.37
CA ILE A 6 -8.35 13.91 -37.94
C ILE A 6 -8.35 12.55 -37.24
N ILE A 7 -7.19 12.15 -36.72
CA ILE A 7 -7.10 11.07 -35.73
C ILE A 7 -7.70 11.63 -34.45
N LEU A 8 -8.98 11.34 -34.23
CA LEU A 8 -9.63 11.54 -32.95
C LEU A 8 -9.03 10.49 -32.01
N SER A 9 -8.02 10.86 -31.22
CA SER A 9 -7.57 10.01 -30.12
C SER A 9 -8.70 9.96 -29.09
N LEU A 10 -9.58 8.96 -29.21
CA LEU A 10 -10.41 8.51 -28.09
C LEU A 10 -9.44 8.04 -27.00
N VAL A 11 -9.05 8.94 -26.10
CA VAL A 11 -8.64 8.55 -24.76
C VAL A 11 -9.93 8.08 -24.10
N SER A 12 -10.35 6.85 -24.41
CA SER A 12 -11.35 6.15 -23.63
C SER A 12 -10.74 5.99 -22.24
N GLY A 13 -11.08 6.90 -21.33
CA GLY A 13 -10.76 6.73 -19.91
C GLY A 13 -11.23 5.35 -19.48
N LEU A 14 -10.38 4.59 -18.78
CA LEU A 14 -10.81 3.30 -18.27
C LEU A 14 -12.00 3.52 -17.35
N ALA A 15 -13.17 3.04 -17.77
CA ALA A 15 -14.25 2.75 -16.84
C ALA A 15 -13.87 1.45 -16.14
N PHE A 16 -13.39 1.56 -14.89
CA PHE A 16 -13.08 0.39 -14.08
C PHE A 16 -14.33 -0.48 -13.88
N SER A 17 -14.12 -1.77 -13.63
CA SER A 17 -15.17 -2.70 -13.21
C SER A 17 -15.63 -2.46 -11.77
N ALA A 18 -14.71 -2.00 -10.91
CA ALA A 18 -14.91 -1.71 -9.49
C ALA A 18 -13.88 -0.67 -9.02
N PRO A 19 -14.01 -0.07 -7.82
CA PRO A 19 -12.98 0.83 -7.30
C PRO A 19 -11.62 0.11 -7.22
N PRO A 20 -10.58 0.60 -7.91
CA PRO A 20 -9.30 -0.09 -7.92
C PRO A 20 -8.68 -0.13 -6.54
N ARG A 21 -8.02 -1.26 -6.23
CA ARG A 21 -7.21 -1.41 -5.01
C ARG A 21 -5.87 -0.69 -5.20
N GLU A 22 -5.50 0.14 -4.23
CA GLU A 22 -4.18 0.77 -4.22
C GLU A 22 -3.14 -0.24 -3.72
N LEU A 23 -2.18 -0.57 -4.58
CA LEU A 23 -1.10 -1.51 -4.28
C LEU A 23 0.18 -0.75 -3.95
N SER A 24 0.83 -1.17 -2.86
CA SER A 24 2.20 -0.78 -2.57
C SER A 24 3.18 -1.67 -3.32
N PHE A 25 4.24 -1.09 -3.86
CA PHE A 25 5.33 -1.81 -4.53
C PHE A 25 6.68 -1.35 -4.01
N TYR A 26 7.53 -2.29 -3.65
CA TYR A 26 8.82 -2.06 -3.02
C TYR A 26 9.91 -2.86 -3.73
N VAL A 27 11.10 -2.30 -3.74
CA VAL A 27 12.28 -2.92 -4.34
C VAL A 27 13.20 -3.42 -3.25
N VAL A 28 13.61 -4.68 -3.35
CA VAL A 28 14.65 -5.29 -2.53
C VAL A 28 15.91 -5.33 -3.39
N SER A 29 16.93 -4.56 -3.00
CA SER A 29 18.16 -4.42 -3.80
C SER A 29 19.21 -5.44 -3.37
N PRO A 30 20.04 -5.96 -4.27
CA PRO A 30 21.11 -6.86 -3.86
C PRO A 30 22.11 -6.07 -3.00
N VAL A 31 22.71 -6.73 -2.01
CA VAL A 31 23.80 -6.15 -1.23
C VAL A 31 24.95 -5.79 -2.17
N GLU A 32 25.40 -4.54 -2.10
CA GLU A 32 26.60 -4.07 -2.80
C GLU A 32 27.75 -3.85 -1.82
N GLY A 33 28.80 -4.66 -1.92
CA GLY A 33 29.95 -4.60 -1.02
C GLY A 33 29.79 -5.52 0.18
N LYS A 34 29.97 -5.00 1.40
CA LYS A 34 29.82 -5.78 2.63
C LYS A 34 28.35 -5.77 3.07
N ALA A 35 27.85 -6.94 3.46
CA ALA A 35 26.53 -7.06 4.08
C ALA A 35 26.43 -6.25 5.39
N PRO A 36 25.25 -5.70 5.72
CA PRO A 36 25.02 -5.04 7.01
C PRO A 36 25.32 -5.96 8.19
N VAL A 37 25.86 -5.38 9.27
CA VAL A 37 26.07 -6.08 10.53
C VAL A 37 24.88 -5.77 11.42
N ILE A 38 24.14 -6.78 11.85
CA ILE A 38 22.92 -6.58 12.63
C ILE A 38 23.25 -6.09 14.04
N ASP A 39 23.44 -4.78 14.20
CA ASP A 39 23.77 -4.10 15.45
C ASP A 39 22.65 -3.12 15.88
N GLY A 40 21.66 -2.90 15.01
CA GLY A 40 20.52 -2.04 15.27
C GLY A 40 20.70 -0.63 14.74
N SER A 41 21.78 -0.34 14.00
CA SER A 41 22.10 0.97 13.44
C SER A 41 22.24 0.89 11.93
N LEU A 42 21.49 1.70 11.19
CA LEU A 42 21.58 1.72 9.72
C LEU A 42 22.71 2.65 9.25
N ASN A 43 23.95 2.40 9.66
CA ASN A 43 25.10 3.28 9.42
C ASN A 43 26.06 2.76 8.33
N GLU A 44 25.87 1.53 7.85
CA GLU A 44 26.74 0.92 6.85
C GLU A 44 26.47 1.46 5.44
N PRO A 45 27.52 1.53 4.59
CA PRO A 45 27.39 1.99 3.21
C PRO A 45 26.37 1.22 2.37
N ALA A 46 26.11 -0.06 2.69
CA ALA A 46 25.11 -0.86 1.98
C ALA A 46 23.69 -0.24 2.10
N TRP A 47 23.35 0.35 3.25
CA TRP A 47 22.06 0.98 3.48
C TRP A 47 21.86 2.27 2.70
N GLU A 48 22.93 2.97 2.33
CA GLU A 48 22.86 4.21 1.54
C GLU A 48 22.40 3.96 0.11
N LYS A 49 22.69 2.77 -0.42
CA LYS A 49 22.31 2.35 -1.78
C LYS A 49 20.92 1.72 -1.86
N ALA A 50 20.36 1.32 -0.71
CA ALA A 50 19.02 0.73 -0.65
C ALA A 50 17.95 1.79 -0.96
N ALA A 51 16.89 1.39 -1.68
CA ALA A 51 15.72 2.24 -1.86
C ALA A 51 15.06 2.56 -0.51
N VAL A 52 14.70 3.83 -0.30
CA VAL A 52 14.08 4.29 0.95
C VAL A 52 12.58 4.45 0.79
N PHE A 53 11.81 3.71 1.59
CA PHE A 53 10.35 3.73 1.56
C PHE A 53 9.80 4.47 2.78
N ARG A 54 9.00 5.51 2.51
CA ARG A 54 8.45 6.46 3.51
C ARG A 54 6.93 6.49 3.58
N HIS A 55 6.27 5.88 2.59
CA HIS A 55 4.83 5.94 2.47
C HIS A 55 4.20 4.87 3.35
N TYR A 56 3.45 5.35 4.35
CA TYR A 56 2.67 4.54 5.27
C TYR A 56 1.24 5.05 5.30
N TYR A 57 0.33 4.16 5.71
CA TYR A 57 -1.07 4.43 5.94
C TYR A 57 -1.41 4.24 7.42
N VAL A 58 -2.51 4.82 7.86
CA VAL A 58 -3.06 4.53 9.19
C VAL A 58 -3.48 3.06 9.25
N TYR A 59 -2.99 2.34 10.25
CA TYR A 59 -3.34 0.93 10.45
C TYR A 59 -4.82 0.75 10.78
N ASN A 60 -5.46 -0.31 10.25
CA ASN A 60 -6.88 -0.62 10.43
C ASN A 60 -7.84 0.54 10.06
N CYS A 61 -7.45 1.40 9.12
CA CYS A 61 -8.33 2.46 8.60
C CYS A 61 -8.99 2.01 7.29
N ALA A 62 -10.32 2.06 7.23
CA ALA A 62 -11.11 1.65 6.05
C ALA A 62 -10.69 2.38 4.75
N GLU A 63 -10.29 3.65 4.89
CA GLU A 63 -9.79 4.46 3.79
C GLU A 63 -8.26 4.53 3.80
N PRO A 64 -7.60 4.57 2.62
CA PRO A 64 -6.14 4.74 2.48
C PRO A 64 -5.68 6.12 2.95
N THR A 65 -5.68 6.30 4.27
CA THR A 65 -5.33 7.54 4.95
C THR A 65 -3.83 7.57 5.22
N PRO A 66 -3.10 8.62 4.82
CA PRO A 66 -1.67 8.75 5.11
C PRO A 66 -1.37 8.61 6.61
N GLY A 67 -0.40 7.76 6.94
CA GLY A 67 0.05 7.51 8.30
C GLY A 67 0.69 8.74 8.92
N LYS A 68 0.42 8.98 10.21
CA LYS A 68 1.02 10.09 10.97
C LYS A 68 2.36 9.72 11.61
N LEU A 69 2.59 8.42 11.86
CA LEU A 69 3.85 7.90 12.39
C LEU A 69 4.90 7.86 11.28
N LYS A 70 5.75 8.89 11.23
CA LYS A 70 6.87 8.95 10.29
C LYS A 70 7.75 7.72 10.47
N THR A 71 7.86 6.92 9.41
CA THR A 71 8.57 5.66 9.42
C THR A 71 9.25 5.47 8.08
N GLU A 72 10.47 4.98 8.11
CA GLU A 72 11.26 4.62 6.95
C GLU A 72 11.64 3.15 7.01
N PHE A 73 11.68 2.49 5.87
CA PHE A 73 12.35 1.19 5.78
C PHE A 73 13.15 1.05 4.48
N ARG A 74 14.12 0.14 4.54
CA ARG A 74 15.04 -0.23 3.46
C ARG A 74 15.20 -1.73 3.46
N MET A 75 15.28 -2.34 2.27
CA MET A 75 15.46 -3.78 2.14
C MET A 75 16.62 -4.10 1.21
N LEU A 76 17.46 -5.03 1.65
CA LEU A 76 18.53 -5.62 0.85
C LEU A 76 18.39 -7.14 0.87
N TYR A 77 19.05 -7.82 -0.07
CA TYR A 77 19.17 -9.28 -0.05
C TYR A 77 20.49 -9.75 -0.64
N ASP A 78 20.90 -10.95 -0.26
CA ASP A 78 22.06 -11.64 -0.82
C ASP A 78 21.84 -13.16 -0.85
N GLU A 79 22.89 -13.95 -1.04
CA GLU A 79 22.79 -15.42 -1.05
C GLU A 79 22.34 -16.04 0.27
N LYS A 80 22.37 -15.28 1.37
CA LYS A 80 22.08 -15.77 2.73
C LYS A 80 20.67 -15.42 3.19
N GLY A 81 20.16 -14.25 2.82
CA GLY A 81 18.82 -13.83 3.26
C GLY A 81 18.42 -12.41 2.87
N ILE A 82 17.39 -11.94 3.55
CA ILE A 82 16.87 -10.57 3.46
C ILE A 82 17.38 -9.76 4.65
N TYR A 83 17.82 -8.54 4.40
CA TYR A 83 18.14 -7.54 5.40
C TYR A 83 17.06 -6.46 5.39
N LEU A 84 16.57 -6.09 6.56
CA LEU A 84 15.56 -5.05 6.74
C LEU A 84 16.02 -4.04 7.78
N GLY A 85 16.19 -2.80 7.34
CA GLY A 85 16.43 -1.66 8.21
C GLY A 85 15.16 -0.82 8.32
N ILE A 86 14.76 -0.47 9.54
CA ILE A 86 13.59 0.37 9.84
C ILE A 86 14.04 1.53 10.72
N ILE A 87 13.63 2.74 10.36
CA ILE A 87 13.76 3.94 11.19
C ILE A 87 12.35 4.39 11.60
N ASN A 88 12.08 4.30 12.90
CA ASN A 88 10.83 4.73 13.51
C ASN A 88 11.07 6.09 14.17
N PHE A 89 10.73 7.18 13.49
CA PHE A 89 10.84 8.52 14.10
C PHE A 89 9.88 8.64 15.27
N GLU A 90 10.36 9.18 16.38
CA GLU A 90 9.67 9.23 17.66
C GLU A 90 10.08 10.49 18.41
N GLU A 91 9.10 11.33 18.74
CA GLU A 91 9.33 12.61 19.43
C GLU A 91 9.59 12.41 20.93
N HIS A 92 9.12 11.29 21.48
CA HIS A 92 9.28 10.95 22.89
C HIS A 92 9.85 9.54 23.10
N PRO A 93 11.11 9.25 22.70
CA PRO A 93 11.70 7.91 22.84
C PRO A 93 11.74 7.40 24.28
N GLU A 94 11.77 8.30 25.27
CA GLU A 94 11.71 7.98 26.69
C GLU A 94 10.37 7.37 27.13
N LYS A 95 9.31 7.57 26.33
CA LYS A 95 7.95 7.05 26.57
C LYS A 95 7.65 5.75 25.84
N LEU A 96 8.62 5.20 25.09
CA LEU A 96 8.45 3.91 24.41
C LEU A 96 8.05 2.84 25.43
N ARG A 97 6.94 2.16 25.15
CA ARG A 97 6.46 1.04 25.92
C ARG A 97 7.28 -0.21 25.55
N LYS A 98 7.80 -0.87 26.58
CA LYS A 98 8.77 -1.97 26.50
C LYS A 98 8.61 -2.95 27.68
N ILE A 99 7.37 -3.42 27.86
CA ILE A 99 6.98 -4.30 28.96
C ILE A 99 7.40 -5.74 28.66
N ILE A 100 7.37 -6.15 27.39
CA ILE A 100 7.60 -7.54 26.99
C ILE A 100 9.08 -7.77 26.75
N THR A 101 9.68 -8.62 27.60
CA THR A 101 11.12 -8.94 27.57
C THR A 101 11.40 -10.39 27.17
N ASP A 102 10.40 -11.28 27.31
CA ASP A 102 10.51 -12.68 26.93
C ASP A 102 10.37 -12.88 25.41
N PHE A 103 11.27 -13.66 24.82
CA PHE A 103 11.13 -14.09 23.43
C PHE A 103 9.90 -14.97 23.22
N ASP A 104 9.33 -14.90 22.02
CA ASP A 104 8.10 -15.61 21.60
C ASP A 104 6.84 -15.31 22.44
N ASN A 105 6.87 -14.24 23.22
CA ASN A 105 5.69 -13.78 23.93
C ASN A 105 4.69 -13.12 22.96
N SER A 106 3.56 -13.79 22.77
CA SER A 106 2.48 -13.33 21.88
C SER A 106 1.93 -11.94 22.20
N ALA A 107 2.13 -11.42 23.42
CA ALA A 107 1.69 -10.08 23.84
C ALA A 107 2.64 -8.95 23.42
N ILE A 108 3.72 -9.23 22.68
CA ILE A 108 4.69 -8.23 22.20
C ILE A 108 4.05 -7.05 21.45
N TRP A 109 2.89 -7.25 20.82
CA TRP A 109 2.13 -6.20 20.14
C TRP A 109 1.63 -5.08 21.07
N THR A 110 1.67 -5.30 22.39
CA THR A 110 1.28 -4.31 23.40
C THR A 110 2.37 -3.29 23.70
N ASP A 111 3.58 -3.49 23.16
CA ASP A 111 4.72 -2.57 23.21
C ASP A 111 4.81 -1.70 21.94
N ASP A 112 5.68 -0.69 21.96
CA ASP A 112 6.14 -0.06 20.73
C ASP A 112 6.96 -1.11 19.93
N CYS A 113 6.39 -1.58 18.82
CA CYS A 113 6.94 -2.70 18.06
C CYS A 113 6.69 -2.59 16.55
N ALA A 114 7.34 -3.47 15.80
CA ALA A 114 7.08 -3.71 14.38
C ALA A 114 6.66 -5.17 14.16
N GLU A 115 5.65 -5.37 13.33
CA GLU A 115 5.28 -6.67 12.76
C GLU A 115 5.64 -6.68 11.27
N ILE A 116 6.41 -7.67 10.85
CA ILE A 116 6.94 -7.83 9.50
C ILE A 116 6.41 -9.13 8.91
N PHE A 117 5.80 -9.04 7.73
CA PHE A 117 5.12 -10.14 7.07
C PHE A 117 5.74 -10.42 5.71
N PHE A 118 6.05 -11.68 5.43
CA PHE A 118 6.51 -12.16 4.12
C PHE A 118 5.60 -13.29 3.61
N ASP A 119 5.06 -13.10 2.40
CA ASP A 119 4.33 -14.12 1.64
C ASP A 119 5.04 -14.37 0.30
N ALA A 120 5.83 -15.44 0.26
CA ALA A 120 6.62 -15.81 -0.92
C ALA A 120 5.78 -16.32 -2.10
N ARG A 121 4.50 -16.67 -1.88
CA ARG A 121 3.60 -17.13 -2.93
C ARG A 121 2.79 -16.01 -3.56
N ALA A 122 2.84 -14.81 -2.97
CA ALA A 122 2.11 -13.62 -3.41
C ALA A 122 0.62 -13.89 -3.66
N ASN A 123 -0.01 -14.68 -2.77
CA ASN A 123 -1.41 -15.10 -2.90
C ASN A 123 -2.30 -14.53 -1.79
N GLY A 124 -1.72 -13.86 -0.78
CA GLY A 124 -2.45 -13.25 0.31
C GLY A 124 -3.12 -14.28 1.23
N ILE A 125 -2.56 -15.50 1.33
CA ILE A 125 -3.09 -16.59 2.16
C ILE A 125 -2.06 -17.02 3.20
N SER A 126 -0.85 -17.39 2.76
CA SER A 126 0.21 -17.91 3.63
C SER A 126 1.28 -16.86 3.87
N TYR A 127 1.78 -16.72 5.10
CA TYR A 127 2.86 -15.79 5.40
C TYR A 127 3.64 -16.21 6.64
N HIS A 128 4.87 -15.71 6.75
CA HIS A 128 5.65 -15.72 8.00
C HIS A 128 5.56 -14.31 8.60
N CYS A 129 5.41 -14.24 9.92
CA CYS A 129 5.36 -12.99 10.67
C CYS A 129 6.48 -12.96 11.69
N PHE A 130 7.28 -11.90 11.65
CA PHE A 130 8.34 -11.62 12.60
C PHE A 130 8.00 -10.33 13.33
N LYS A 131 8.16 -10.34 14.65
CA LYS A 131 7.85 -9.20 15.52
C LYS A 131 9.09 -8.78 16.27
N VAL A 132 9.32 -7.49 16.34
CA VAL A 132 10.44 -6.90 17.10
C VAL A 132 9.93 -5.68 17.86
N ASN A 133 10.07 -5.66 19.18
CA ASN A 133 9.77 -4.45 19.95
C ASN A 133 10.97 -3.50 20.04
N CYS A 134 10.78 -2.31 20.59
CA CYS A 134 11.81 -1.27 20.65
C CYS A 134 13.06 -1.64 21.48
N ILE A 135 13.05 -2.73 22.26
CA ILE A 135 14.21 -3.25 22.99
C ILE A 135 14.81 -4.53 22.37
N GLY A 136 14.34 -4.93 21.19
CA GLY A 136 14.87 -6.09 20.48
C GLY A 136 14.34 -7.44 21.01
N THR A 137 13.29 -7.43 21.84
CA THR A 137 12.50 -8.65 22.08
C THR A 137 11.89 -9.08 20.76
N ARG A 138 11.89 -10.38 20.53
CA ARG A 138 11.49 -11.02 19.29
C ARG A 138 10.39 -12.03 19.54
N ALA A 139 9.44 -12.11 18.64
CA ALA A 139 8.49 -13.20 18.56
C ALA A 139 8.19 -13.45 17.09
N ASP A 140 7.86 -14.68 16.73
CA ASP A 140 7.44 -14.99 15.38
C ASP A 140 6.32 -16.03 15.36
N PHE A 141 5.72 -16.19 14.19
CA PHE A 141 4.80 -17.28 13.90
C PHE A 141 4.63 -17.37 12.38
N ARG A 142 3.96 -18.42 11.91
CA ARG A 142 3.55 -18.51 10.51
C ARG A 142 2.10 -18.94 10.32
N ARG A 143 1.55 -18.55 9.19
CA ARG A 143 0.25 -18.99 8.69
C ARG A 143 0.47 -19.80 7.41
N ARG A 144 0.03 -21.06 7.37
CA ARG A 144 0.23 -21.94 6.21
C ARG A 144 -0.91 -21.89 5.20
N ASP A 145 -2.13 -21.65 5.68
CA ASP A 145 -3.32 -21.51 4.84
C ASP A 145 -4.37 -20.61 5.52
N ALA A 146 -5.58 -20.53 4.95
CA ALA A 146 -6.62 -19.65 5.45
C ALA A 146 -7.04 -19.93 6.91
N ALA A 147 -6.95 -21.17 7.38
CA ALA A 147 -7.42 -21.61 8.69
C ALA A 147 -6.28 -21.99 9.65
N VAL A 148 -5.08 -22.29 9.14
CA VAL A 148 -3.98 -22.85 9.93
C VAL A 148 -2.95 -21.77 10.30
N TYR A 149 -3.02 -21.34 11.56
CA TYR A 149 -1.99 -20.56 12.24
C TYR A 149 -1.11 -21.48 13.09
N GLN A 150 0.20 -21.30 13.00
CA GLN A 150 1.20 -22.02 13.78
C GLN A 150 1.94 -21.01 14.64
N ASN A 151 1.33 -20.66 15.77
CA ASN A 151 1.86 -19.71 16.75
C ASN A 151 3.05 -20.29 17.55
N ASP A 152 3.28 -21.59 17.42
CA ASP A 152 4.37 -22.35 18.03
C ASP A 152 5.56 -22.52 17.09
N TRP A 153 5.43 -22.12 15.81
CA TRP A 153 6.58 -22.05 14.92
C TRP A 153 7.51 -20.93 15.40
N SER A 154 8.81 -21.23 15.48
CA SER A 154 9.88 -20.32 15.87
C SER A 154 11.00 -20.41 14.82
N GLY A 155 11.40 -19.28 14.25
CA GLY A 155 12.54 -19.21 13.34
C GLY A 155 13.86 -19.41 14.09
N THR A 156 14.81 -20.14 13.50
CA THR A 156 16.01 -20.58 14.24
C THR A 156 17.13 -19.54 14.23
N ASP A 157 17.32 -18.86 13.11
CA ASP A 157 18.55 -18.12 12.79
C ASP A 157 18.31 -16.63 12.48
N TRP A 158 17.06 -16.20 12.29
CA TRP A 158 16.75 -14.80 12.08
C TRP A 158 17.14 -13.97 13.29
N THR A 159 17.70 -12.79 13.04
CA THR A 159 18.20 -11.90 14.09
C THR A 159 17.66 -10.50 13.91
N ALA A 160 17.47 -9.80 15.03
CA ALA A 160 17.17 -8.39 15.03
C ALA A 160 17.85 -7.70 16.21
N ARG A 161 18.24 -6.45 15.99
CA ARG A 161 18.74 -5.53 17.01
C ARG A 161 18.04 -4.20 16.85
N THR A 162 17.92 -3.49 17.98
CA THR A 162 17.33 -2.17 18.01
C THR A 162 18.25 -1.18 18.69
N SER A 163 18.17 0.07 18.24
CA SER A 163 18.84 1.19 18.88
C SER A 163 17.86 2.35 19.06
N THR A 164 17.94 3.02 20.21
CA THR A 164 17.12 4.18 20.55
C THR A 164 17.97 5.44 20.53
N GLY A 165 17.59 6.40 19.70
CA GLY A 165 18.20 7.72 19.60
C GLY A 165 17.34 8.80 20.28
N LYS A 166 17.67 10.07 20.02
CA LYS A 166 16.97 11.23 20.61
C LYS A 166 15.61 11.52 19.95
N ASP A 167 15.45 11.16 18.68
CA ASP A 167 14.30 11.50 17.83
C ASP A 167 13.75 10.30 17.06
N ARG A 168 14.22 9.09 17.41
CA ARG A 168 13.91 7.84 16.71
C ARG A 168 14.26 6.63 17.55
N TRP A 169 13.73 5.50 17.13
CA TRP A 169 14.31 4.20 17.39
C TRP A 169 14.41 3.43 16.08
N THR A 170 15.26 2.42 16.04
CA THR A 170 15.66 1.72 14.82
C THR A 170 15.56 0.23 15.03
N ILE A 171 15.26 -0.50 13.96
CA ILE A 171 15.34 -1.95 13.90
C ILE A 171 16.26 -2.27 12.74
N GLU A 172 17.21 -3.15 12.98
CA GLU A 172 17.98 -3.80 11.95
C GLU A 172 17.78 -5.30 12.11
N ALA A 173 17.36 -5.97 11.03
CA ALA A 173 17.01 -7.37 11.06
C ALA A 173 17.59 -8.13 9.85
N PHE A 174 17.95 -9.38 10.08
CA PHE A 174 18.35 -10.33 9.06
C PHE A 174 17.45 -11.57 9.13
N PHE A 175 16.89 -11.93 7.98
CA PHE A 175 16.02 -13.09 7.79
C PHE A 175 16.72 -14.07 6.83
N PRO A 176 17.34 -15.14 7.34
CA PRO A 176 17.97 -16.13 6.48
C PRO A 176 16.92 -16.87 5.65
N TRP A 177 17.31 -17.34 4.47
CA TRP A 177 16.40 -18.09 3.59
C TRP A 177 15.80 -19.34 4.24
N SER A 178 16.46 -19.92 5.27
CA SER A 178 15.98 -21.07 6.04
C SER A 178 14.76 -20.76 6.92
N ASP A 179 14.62 -19.51 7.38
CA ASP A 179 13.50 -19.06 8.22
C ASP A 179 12.40 -18.35 7.40
N LEU A 180 12.67 -18.09 6.12
CA LEU A 180 11.71 -17.51 5.19
C LEU A 180 10.85 -18.59 4.51
N PRO A 181 9.67 -18.23 3.98
CA PRO A 181 8.78 -19.20 3.33
C PRO A 181 9.38 -19.84 2.05
N ALA A 182 10.37 -19.19 1.44
CA ALA A 182 11.14 -19.69 0.31
C ALA A 182 12.50 -18.96 0.24
N LYS A 183 13.42 -19.46 -0.58
CA LYS A 183 14.56 -18.67 -1.07
C LYS A 183 14.10 -17.87 -2.29
N ALA A 184 14.33 -16.56 -2.28
CA ALA A 184 14.01 -15.71 -3.43
C ALA A 184 15.07 -15.84 -4.52
N GLU A 185 14.62 -15.80 -5.77
CA GLU A 185 15.47 -15.65 -6.95
C GLU A 185 15.35 -14.24 -7.53
N VAL A 186 16.32 -13.87 -8.37
CA VAL A 186 16.27 -12.58 -9.08
C VAL A 186 15.00 -12.53 -9.94
N SER A 187 14.29 -11.40 -9.84
CA SER A 187 13.00 -11.13 -10.48
C SER A 187 11.76 -11.73 -9.80
N ASP A 188 11.90 -12.39 -8.66
CA ASP A 188 10.76 -12.84 -7.87
C ASP A 188 9.92 -11.67 -7.37
N ILE A 189 8.61 -11.93 -7.22
CA ILE A 189 7.64 -11.04 -6.59
C ILE A 189 7.07 -11.78 -5.38
N TRP A 190 7.21 -11.21 -4.20
CA TRP A 190 6.53 -11.66 -3.00
C TRP A 190 5.56 -10.58 -2.52
N MET A 191 4.67 -10.96 -1.61
CA MET A 191 3.89 -10.01 -0.84
C MET A 191 4.59 -9.69 0.49
N PHE A 192 4.50 -8.42 0.90
CA PHE A 192 5.17 -7.88 2.08
C PHE A 192 4.27 -6.88 2.80
N CYS A 193 4.32 -6.90 4.12
CA CYS A 193 3.77 -5.83 4.92
C CYS A 193 4.64 -5.59 6.14
N HIS A 194 4.87 -4.33 6.45
CA HIS A 194 5.35 -3.89 7.75
C HIS A 194 4.27 -3.05 8.43
N VAL A 195 3.95 -3.39 9.67
CA VAL A 195 3.08 -2.64 10.57
C VAL A 195 3.89 -2.16 11.78
N ARG A 196 3.87 -0.85 12.06
CA ARG A 196 4.41 -0.25 13.27
C ARG A 196 3.28 -0.02 14.27
N TYR A 197 3.47 -0.47 15.50
CA TYR A 197 2.64 -0.11 16.66
C TYR A 197 3.39 0.89 17.54
N ALA A 198 2.67 1.93 17.95
CA ALA A 198 3.20 2.98 18.81
C ALA A 198 2.27 3.23 20.00
N TYR A 199 2.87 3.33 21.19
CA TYR A 199 2.19 3.62 22.46
C TYR A 199 2.80 4.80 23.20
N SER A 200 3.92 5.35 22.72
CA SER A 200 4.61 6.54 23.24
C SER A 200 3.69 7.76 23.43
N GLY A 201 2.66 7.90 22.60
CA GLY A 201 1.63 8.95 22.68
C GLY A 201 0.53 8.72 23.73
N GLY A 202 0.61 7.67 24.55
CA GLY A 202 -0.35 7.32 25.60
C GLY A 202 -1.55 6.48 25.14
N ASN A 203 -1.92 6.56 23.86
CA ASN A 203 -2.90 5.69 23.21
C ASN A 203 -2.24 4.90 22.08
N PHE A 204 -2.85 3.77 21.72
CA PHE A 204 -2.41 3.01 20.55
C PHE A 204 -2.52 3.85 19.26
N SER A 205 -1.43 3.89 18.51
CA SER A 205 -1.40 4.35 17.13
C SER A 205 -0.68 3.32 16.28
N GLY A 206 -1.20 3.07 15.07
CA GLY A 206 -0.60 2.12 14.16
C GLY A 206 -0.38 2.74 12.78
N ALA A 207 0.71 2.33 12.13
CA ALA A 207 0.99 2.64 10.75
C ALA A 207 1.33 1.37 9.97
N THR A 208 0.87 1.27 8.73
CA THR A 208 1.12 0.12 7.86
C THR A 208 1.70 0.57 6.53
N SER A 209 2.67 -0.19 6.03
CA SER A 209 3.26 0.02 4.71
C SER A 209 2.22 -0.10 3.58
N SER A 210 1.20 -0.94 3.76
CA SER A 210 0.25 -1.30 2.70
C SER A 210 -1.18 -0.92 3.09
N VAL A 211 -1.97 -0.38 2.15
CA VAL A 211 -3.36 0.03 2.41
C VAL A 211 -4.14 -1.14 2.98
N LEU A 212 -4.71 -1.00 4.18
CA LEU A 212 -5.43 -2.08 4.89
C LEU A 212 -4.60 -3.35 5.16
N GLY A 213 -3.28 -3.28 4.99
CA GLY A 213 -2.37 -4.39 5.22
C GLY A 213 -2.12 -4.62 6.70
N GLY A 214 -2.20 -5.87 7.12
CA GLY A 214 -1.99 -6.30 8.49
C GLY A 214 -2.27 -7.79 8.67
N TYR A 215 -2.02 -8.30 9.88
CA TYR A 215 -2.20 -9.71 10.23
C TYR A 215 -3.52 -10.34 9.74
N SER A 216 -4.64 -9.61 9.88
CA SER A 216 -5.98 -10.06 9.50
C SER A 216 -6.29 -9.94 8.01
N SER A 217 -5.47 -9.21 7.25
CA SER A 217 -5.74 -8.81 5.87
C SER A 217 -4.55 -9.06 4.93
N PRO A 218 -4.02 -10.30 4.86
CA PRO A 218 -2.83 -10.62 4.04
C PRO A 218 -3.03 -10.37 2.54
N ARG A 219 -4.27 -10.44 2.03
CA ARG A 219 -4.59 -10.05 0.65
C ARG A 219 -4.22 -8.60 0.34
N ASN A 220 -4.12 -7.74 1.35
CA ASN A 220 -3.79 -6.32 1.24
C ASN A 220 -2.31 -6.02 1.51
N PHE A 221 -1.45 -7.03 1.62
CA PHE A 221 -0.01 -6.78 1.63
C PHE A 221 0.42 -6.14 0.31
N GLY A 222 1.44 -5.29 0.39
CA GLY A 222 2.13 -4.75 -0.77
C GLY A 222 2.98 -5.83 -1.43
N TYR A 223 3.67 -5.46 -2.49
CA TYR A 223 4.55 -6.35 -3.23
C TYR A 223 6.00 -5.93 -3.07
N ILE A 224 6.88 -6.89 -2.86
CA ILE A 224 8.33 -6.70 -2.95
C ILE A 224 8.86 -7.39 -4.20
N TYR A 225 9.84 -6.75 -4.84
CA TYR A 225 10.50 -7.23 -6.04
C TYR A 225 12.00 -7.40 -5.79
N PHE A 226 12.52 -8.61 -6.02
CA PHE A 226 13.94 -8.92 -5.88
C PHE A 226 14.70 -8.49 -7.14
N LYS A 227 15.26 -7.28 -7.08
CA LYS A 227 15.91 -6.62 -8.21
C LYS A 227 17.30 -7.22 -8.47
N GLY A 228 17.69 -7.42 -9.72
CA GLY A 228 19.08 -7.72 -10.08
C GLY A 228 19.98 -6.48 -10.04
N ALA A 229 21.30 -6.64 -9.88
CA ALA A 229 22.24 -5.51 -9.71
C ALA A 229 22.12 -4.44 -10.82
N ASN A 230 22.03 -4.87 -12.08
CA ASN A 230 21.93 -4.00 -13.26
C ASN A 230 20.50 -3.77 -13.75
N ASP A 231 19.50 -4.19 -12.96
CA ASP A 231 18.11 -4.12 -13.39
C ASP A 231 17.52 -2.72 -13.20
N THR A 232 16.67 -2.29 -14.13
CA THR A 232 15.95 -1.01 -14.05
C THR A 232 14.47 -1.28 -13.83
N VAL A 233 13.90 -0.66 -12.78
CA VAL A 233 12.50 -0.85 -12.40
C VAL A 233 11.65 0.28 -12.98
N SER A 234 11.26 0.15 -14.25
CA SER A 234 10.37 1.12 -14.91
C SER A 234 8.90 0.92 -14.54
N PRO A 235 8.02 1.92 -14.75
CA PRO A 235 6.57 1.76 -14.56
C PRO A 235 5.96 0.62 -15.38
N GLU A 236 6.43 0.38 -16.60
CA GLU A 236 5.98 -0.72 -17.47
C GLU A 236 6.35 -2.06 -16.86
N LYS A 237 7.57 -2.16 -16.30
CA LYS A 237 8.03 -3.36 -15.62
C LYS A 237 7.21 -3.63 -14.35
N ILE A 238 6.96 -2.59 -13.54
CA ILE A 238 6.09 -2.69 -12.36
C ILE A 238 4.70 -3.17 -12.77
N SER A 239 4.12 -2.59 -13.83
CA SER A 239 2.82 -3.04 -14.34
C SER A 239 2.86 -4.52 -14.75
N ALA A 240 3.87 -4.93 -15.50
CA ALA A 240 3.98 -6.31 -15.99
C ALA A 240 4.20 -7.33 -14.86
N LEU A 241 4.90 -6.94 -13.78
CA LEU A 241 5.11 -7.76 -12.59
C LEU A 241 3.81 -7.90 -11.79
N LEU A 242 3.19 -6.78 -11.43
CA LEU A 242 1.95 -6.77 -10.66
C LEU A 242 0.81 -7.49 -11.39
N SER A 243 0.70 -7.36 -12.71
CA SER A 243 -0.31 -8.06 -13.52
C SER A 243 -0.23 -9.59 -13.47
N ARG A 244 0.87 -10.18 -12.99
CA ARG A 244 1.02 -11.64 -12.86
C ARG A 244 0.45 -12.17 -11.54
N SER A 245 0.36 -11.33 -10.52
CA SER A 245 0.06 -11.75 -9.14
C SER A 245 -1.15 -11.04 -8.54
N ALA A 246 -1.37 -9.77 -8.88
CA ALA A 246 -2.42 -8.96 -8.26
C ALA A 246 -3.79 -9.14 -8.93
N GLU A 247 -4.81 -9.35 -8.10
CA GLU A 247 -6.22 -9.39 -8.52
C GLU A 247 -6.68 -8.00 -9.00
N GLU A 248 -7.22 -7.93 -10.22
CA GLU A 248 -7.79 -6.71 -10.82
C GLU A 248 -9.17 -6.37 -10.21
N PRO A 249 -9.59 -5.09 -10.21
CA PRO A 249 -8.84 -3.90 -10.64
C PRO A 249 -7.88 -3.37 -9.56
N TRP A 250 -6.77 -2.79 -10.01
CA TRP A 250 -5.80 -2.18 -9.12
C TRP A 250 -5.14 -0.92 -9.71
N CYS A 251 -4.55 -0.13 -8.82
CA CYS A 251 -3.69 0.99 -9.17
C CYS A 251 -2.42 1.00 -8.31
N ALA A 252 -1.33 1.54 -8.85
CA ALA A 252 -0.05 1.65 -8.14
C ALA A 252 0.72 2.88 -8.62
N MET A 253 1.52 3.47 -7.73
CA MET A 253 2.47 4.54 -8.09
C MET A 253 3.85 3.96 -8.42
N ALA A 254 4.43 4.44 -9.50
CA ALA A 254 5.81 4.23 -9.90
C ALA A 254 6.47 5.59 -10.13
N GLY A 255 7.09 6.15 -9.09
CA GLY A 255 7.55 7.55 -9.10
C GLY A 255 6.35 8.49 -9.29
N ASN A 256 6.35 9.26 -10.39
CA ASN A 256 5.25 10.16 -10.75
C ASN A 256 4.22 9.51 -11.69
N THR A 257 4.44 8.27 -12.12
CA THR A 257 3.53 7.54 -13.01
C THR A 257 2.53 6.76 -12.17
N LEU A 258 1.25 7.01 -12.44
CA LEU A 258 0.14 6.19 -11.97
C LEU A 258 -0.11 5.07 -12.98
N ILE A 259 -0.10 3.84 -12.47
CA ILE A 259 -0.46 2.65 -13.23
C ILE A 259 -1.88 2.27 -12.84
N LEU A 260 -2.75 2.11 -13.83
CA LEU A 260 -4.14 1.68 -13.70
C LEU A 260 -4.31 0.36 -14.41
N ARG A 261 -4.88 -0.65 -13.76
CA ARG A 261 -5.12 -1.97 -14.33
C ARG A 261 -6.56 -2.41 -14.13
N ASP A 262 -7.21 -2.78 -15.22
CA ASP A 262 -8.53 -3.44 -15.19
C ASP A 262 -8.79 -4.16 -16.52
N LYS A 263 -9.56 -5.26 -16.46
CA LYS A 263 -9.97 -6.09 -17.60
C LYS A 263 -8.81 -6.45 -18.54
N GLY A 264 -7.66 -6.81 -17.96
CA GLY A 264 -6.49 -7.23 -18.71
C GLY A 264 -5.70 -6.10 -19.39
N LYS A 265 -6.05 -4.83 -19.14
CA LYS A 265 -5.41 -3.66 -19.77
C LYS A 265 -4.76 -2.77 -18.72
N SER A 266 -3.55 -2.29 -19.02
CA SER A 266 -2.84 -1.31 -18.22
C SER A 266 -2.84 0.05 -18.90
N VAL A 267 -3.03 1.11 -18.12
CA VAL A 267 -2.79 2.50 -18.54
C VAL A 267 -1.79 3.13 -17.59
N LEU A 268 -0.75 3.69 -18.18
CA LEU A 268 0.26 4.47 -17.49
C LEU A 268 -0.03 5.94 -17.78
N THR A 269 -0.17 6.73 -16.72
CA THR A 269 -0.62 8.12 -16.81
C THR A 269 -0.09 8.91 -15.62
N GLU A 270 -0.30 10.21 -15.61
CA GLU A 270 0.00 11.03 -14.44
C GLU A 270 -1.26 11.22 -13.59
N PRO A 271 -1.15 11.22 -12.24
CA PRO A 271 -2.29 11.45 -11.37
C PRO A 271 -3.11 12.70 -11.75
N GLY A 272 -2.43 13.80 -12.12
CA GLY A 272 -3.08 15.06 -12.48
C GLY A 272 -3.95 14.96 -13.73
N GLN A 273 -3.51 14.20 -14.74
CA GLN A 273 -4.29 13.98 -15.95
C GLN A 273 -5.57 13.19 -15.66
N VAL A 274 -5.48 12.14 -14.83
CA VAL A 274 -6.65 11.37 -14.39
C VAL A 274 -7.60 12.27 -13.61
N LYS A 275 -7.09 13.04 -12.65
CA LYS A 275 -7.89 13.99 -11.86
C LYS A 275 -8.73 14.88 -12.78
N ASN A 276 -8.10 15.54 -13.75
CA ASN A 276 -8.77 16.47 -14.66
C ASN A 276 -9.86 15.77 -15.51
N ASN A 277 -9.57 14.58 -16.04
CA ASN A 277 -10.52 13.82 -16.83
C ASN A 277 -11.74 13.39 -16.01
N GLU A 278 -11.50 12.90 -14.78
CA GLU A 278 -12.56 12.46 -13.87
C GLU A 278 -13.45 13.64 -13.44
N PHE A 279 -12.87 14.80 -13.13
CA PHE A 279 -13.65 16.00 -12.81
C PHE A 279 -14.53 16.45 -13.99
N ALA A 280 -13.97 16.54 -15.20
CA ALA A 280 -14.73 16.94 -16.38
C ALA A 280 -15.92 16.00 -16.64
N GLU A 281 -15.76 14.70 -16.39
CA GLU A 281 -16.84 13.72 -16.54
C GLU A 281 -17.91 13.87 -15.44
N ILE A 282 -17.51 14.06 -14.18
CA ILE A 282 -18.43 14.29 -13.06
C ILE A 282 -19.21 15.59 -13.27
N GLU A 283 -18.57 16.68 -13.70
CA GLU A 283 -19.24 17.96 -13.99
C GLU A 283 -20.31 17.80 -15.07
N LYS A 284 -20.00 17.06 -16.14
CA LYS A 284 -20.96 16.74 -17.19
C LYS A 284 -22.15 15.95 -16.64
N LEU A 285 -21.90 14.91 -15.85
CA LEU A 285 -22.96 14.11 -15.22
C LEU A 285 -23.80 14.96 -14.27
N SER A 286 -23.18 15.80 -13.44
CA SER A 286 -23.88 16.71 -12.53
C SER A 286 -24.77 17.71 -13.26
N ALA A 287 -24.34 18.25 -14.40
CA ALA A 287 -25.17 19.14 -15.23
C ALA A 287 -26.37 18.40 -15.89
N GLU A 288 -26.20 17.15 -16.28
CA GLU A 288 -27.31 16.31 -16.78
C GLU A 288 -28.30 15.99 -15.66
N LEU A 289 -27.81 15.57 -14.49
CA LEU A 289 -28.61 15.25 -13.31
C LEU A 289 -29.35 16.48 -12.76
N ALA A 290 -28.72 17.65 -12.74
CA ALA A 290 -29.36 18.89 -12.29
C ALA A 290 -30.57 19.25 -13.15
N ARG A 291 -30.47 19.05 -14.47
CA ARG A 291 -31.61 19.24 -15.40
C ARG A 291 -32.73 18.25 -15.11
N ALA A 292 -32.40 16.98 -14.88
CA ALA A 292 -33.40 15.95 -14.57
C ALA A 292 -34.09 16.19 -13.21
N CYS A 293 -33.32 16.45 -12.15
CA CYS A 293 -33.81 16.77 -10.80
C CYS A 293 -34.54 18.13 -10.72
N GLY A 294 -34.55 18.92 -11.80
CA GLY A 294 -35.40 20.10 -11.97
C GLY A 294 -36.86 19.77 -12.26
N LYS A 295 -37.15 18.59 -12.80
CA LYS A 295 -38.51 18.11 -13.05
C LYS A 295 -39.16 17.68 -11.74
N SER A 296 -40.45 18.00 -11.54
CA SER A 296 -41.21 17.64 -10.33
C SER A 296 -41.11 16.15 -9.99
N ALA A 297 -41.21 15.29 -11.02
CA ALA A 297 -41.15 13.83 -10.90
C ALA A 297 -39.84 13.30 -10.26
N PHE A 298 -38.73 14.02 -10.38
CA PHE A 298 -37.40 13.56 -9.93
C PHE A 298 -36.80 14.41 -8.81
N LYS A 299 -37.59 15.30 -8.20
CA LYS A 299 -37.11 16.20 -7.14
C LYS A 299 -36.53 15.45 -5.93
N LYS A 300 -37.01 14.24 -5.65
CA LYS A 300 -36.52 13.34 -4.57
C LYS A 300 -35.03 13.01 -4.68
N TYR A 301 -34.43 13.10 -5.87
CA TYR A 301 -33.02 12.80 -6.12
C TYR A 301 -32.07 13.99 -5.91
N ARG A 302 -32.61 15.18 -5.61
CA ARG A 302 -31.82 16.41 -5.47
C ARG A 302 -30.82 16.34 -4.32
N GLU A 303 -31.21 15.77 -3.19
CA GLU A 303 -30.33 15.66 -2.02
C GLU A 303 -29.10 14.77 -2.29
N GLU A 304 -29.29 13.65 -3.01
CA GLU A 304 -28.21 12.75 -3.43
C GLU A 304 -27.24 13.48 -4.39
N LEU A 305 -27.77 14.23 -5.35
CA LEU A 305 -26.96 15.07 -6.26
C LEU A 305 -26.18 16.16 -5.50
N ASP A 306 -26.82 16.84 -4.56
CA ASP A 306 -26.16 17.88 -3.76
C ASP A 306 -25.04 17.30 -2.89
N ALA A 307 -25.22 16.10 -2.34
CA ALA A 307 -24.18 15.39 -1.61
C ALA A 307 -22.98 15.05 -2.51
N ILE A 308 -23.24 14.54 -3.72
CA ILE A 308 -22.19 14.25 -4.71
C ILE A 308 -21.40 15.52 -5.04
N ASN A 309 -22.10 16.63 -5.33
CA ASN A 309 -21.46 17.90 -5.68
C ASN A 309 -20.63 18.48 -4.53
N ARG A 310 -21.08 18.35 -3.27
CA ARG A 310 -20.31 18.77 -2.09
C ARG A 310 -19.00 18.00 -1.98
N GLU A 311 -19.05 16.68 -2.14
CA GLU A 311 -17.84 15.84 -2.07
C GLU A 311 -16.87 16.12 -3.22
N CYS A 312 -17.40 16.35 -4.44
CA CYS A 312 -16.61 16.75 -5.60
C CYS A 312 -15.76 18.00 -5.31
N ARG A 313 -16.39 19.04 -4.73
CA ARG A 313 -15.71 20.30 -4.36
C ARG A 313 -14.64 20.13 -3.28
N VAL A 314 -14.78 19.13 -2.40
CA VAL A 314 -13.74 18.80 -1.41
C VAL A 314 -12.55 18.17 -2.12
N LEU A 315 -12.79 17.15 -2.94
CA LEU A 315 -11.75 16.44 -3.69
C LEU A 315 -10.99 17.34 -4.66
N GLU A 316 -11.65 18.37 -5.21
CA GLU A 316 -11.02 19.31 -6.14
C GLU A 316 -9.88 20.08 -5.46
N LYS A 317 -10.08 20.44 -4.19
CA LYS A 317 -9.12 21.17 -3.36
C LYS A 317 -8.03 20.28 -2.78
N GLU A 318 -8.26 18.97 -2.71
CA GLU A 318 -7.26 18.01 -2.26
C GLU A 318 -6.13 17.88 -3.29
N LYS A 319 -4.89 17.72 -2.81
CA LYS A 319 -3.74 17.37 -3.66
C LYS A 319 -4.01 16.02 -4.32
N THR A 320 -3.50 15.84 -5.54
CA THR A 320 -3.70 14.61 -6.29
C THR A 320 -2.93 13.45 -5.65
N THR A 321 -3.64 12.66 -4.86
CA THR A 321 -3.16 11.39 -4.28
C THR A 321 -3.89 10.23 -4.96
N VAL A 322 -3.33 9.02 -4.89
CA VAL A 322 -4.02 7.82 -5.42
C VAL A 322 -5.35 7.58 -4.70
N SER A 323 -5.35 7.72 -3.38
CA SER A 323 -6.55 7.75 -2.54
C SER A 323 -7.60 8.74 -3.05
N GLY A 324 -7.21 9.99 -3.37
CA GLY A 324 -8.09 11.00 -3.94
C GLY A 324 -8.67 10.60 -5.31
N LEU A 325 -7.87 10.00 -6.18
CA LEU A 325 -8.33 9.48 -7.48
C LEU A 325 -9.31 8.32 -7.33
N ARG A 326 -9.08 7.43 -6.36
CA ARG A 326 -10.02 6.34 -6.04
C ARG A 326 -11.35 6.89 -5.54
N ARG A 327 -11.34 7.93 -4.70
CA ARG A 327 -12.56 8.61 -4.25
C ARG A 327 -13.30 9.29 -5.41
N LEU A 328 -12.58 9.93 -6.33
CA LEU A 328 -13.18 10.49 -7.55
C LEU A 328 -13.87 9.42 -8.40
N TYR A 329 -13.22 8.26 -8.56
CA TYR A 329 -13.81 7.13 -9.26
C TYR A 329 -15.15 6.69 -8.60
N VAL A 330 -15.17 6.51 -7.28
CA VAL A 330 -16.40 6.16 -6.54
C VAL A 330 -17.49 7.22 -6.72
N LEU A 331 -17.11 8.50 -6.70
CA LEU A 331 -18.03 9.61 -6.88
C LEU A 331 -18.64 9.64 -8.28
N LYS A 332 -17.83 9.33 -9.30
CA LYS A 332 -18.29 9.16 -10.68
C LYS A 332 -19.31 8.02 -10.81
N GLU A 333 -19.02 6.86 -10.22
CA GLU A 333 -19.95 5.73 -10.27
C GLU A 333 -21.28 6.02 -9.56
N ARG A 334 -21.24 6.74 -8.42
CA ARG A 334 -22.47 7.23 -7.76
C ARG A 334 -23.27 8.16 -8.68
N SER A 335 -22.61 9.05 -9.40
CA SER A 335 -23.25 9.95 -10.37
C SER A 335 -23.91 9.18 -11.53
N ARG A 336 -23.21 8.16 -12.06
CA ARG A 336 -23.75 7.26 -13.10
C ARG A 336 -24.94 6.46 -12.58
N ALA A 337 -24.85 5.91 -11.37
CA ALA A 337 -25.94 5.16 -10.76
C ALA A 337 -27.18 6.01 -10.55
N LEU A 338 -27.03 7.27 -10.09
CA LEU A 338 -28.15 8.20 -9.94
C LEU A 338 -28.81 8.50 -11.30
N LYS A 339 -28.00 8.70 -12.35
CA LYS A 339 -28.50 8.90 -13.71
C LYS A 339 -29.31 7.70 -14.20
N TRP A 340 -28.83 6.48 -13.93
CA TRP A 340 -29.54 5.25 -14.26
C TRP A 340 -30.87 5.10 -13.49
N LYS A 341 -30.90 5.41 -12.19
CA LYS A 341 -32.14 5.40 -11.40
C LYS A 341 -33.20 6.31 -12.02
N ILE A 342 -32.81 7.54 -12.38
CA ILE A 342 -33.70 8.51 -13.01
C ILE A 342 -34.18 8.00 -14.37
N ALA A 343 -33.28 7.52 -15.22
CA ALA A 343 -33.63 7.02 -16.55
C ALA A 343 -34.59 5.81 -16.49
N LEU A 344 -34.39 4.92 -15.50
CA LEU A 344 -35.28 3.79 -15.27
C LEU A 344 -36.68 4.27 -14.86
N GLU A 345 -36.78 5.22 -13.94
CA GLU A 345 -38.08 5.80 -13.56
C GLU A 345 -38.73 6.59 -14.71
N GLU A 346 -37.96 7.28 -15.54
CA GLU A 346 -38.46 7.92 -16.77
C GLU A 346 -39.04 6.91 -17.75
N SER A 347 -38.51 5.67 -17.80
CA SER A 347 -39.02 4.63 -18.70
C SER A 347 -40.26 3.89 -18.19
N LEU A 348 -40.53 3.98 -16.88
CA LEU A 348 -41.66 3.33 -16.22
C LEU A 348 -42.90 4.24 -16.11
N ASN A 349 -42.74 5.55 -16.37
CA ASN A 349 -43.80 6.54 -16.44
C ASN A 349 -44.06 6.94 -17.90
#